data_AF-A0A9W9VSV7-F1
#
_entry.id   AF-A0A9W9VSV7-F1
#
_cell.length_a   1.000
_cell.length_b   1.000
_cell.length_c   1.000
_cell.angle_alpha   90.00
_cell.angle_beta   90.00
_cell.angle_gamma   90.00
#
_symmetry.space_group_name_H-M   'P 1'
#
loop_
_entity.id
_entity.type
_entity.pdbx_description
1 polymer ?
#
loop_
_entity_poly.entity_id
_entity_poly.type
_entity_poly.pdbx_seq_one_letter_code
_entity_poly.pdbx_strand_id
1 'polypeptide(L)'
;MENREVERFLSNFGGFRNFRNFTITVCNLTSPSWATSPSSMGKYSLQIAIDVSGNGQLPWPPSTQPNADTLFYNITLFLTSESQSHNFTISNGTEPSNNSSYVGPVLELEPSSTVKHVNWVWPECLVGDGDGDGDSARGAYNISMHQSFRWNGTDYYTVFDLPISVTNSISKSSGQLECAQLENQLLSATEESESSDTLP
;
A
#
# COMPACT_ATOMS: atom_id res chain seq x y z
N MET A 1 13.97 -3.12 29.70
CA MET A 1 13.03 -1.97 29.66
C MET A 1 12.58 -1.62 28.24
N GLU A 2 13.01 -2.38 27.22
CA GLU A 2 12.93 -2.02 25.79
C GLU A 2 11.66 -2.56 25.09
N ASN A 3 11.12 -3.70 25.54
CA ASN A 3 9.88 -4.27 24.98
C ASN A 3 8.60 -3.49 25.30
N ARG A 4 8.59 -2.63 26.33
CA ARG A 4 7.39 -1.90 26.74
C ARG A 4 7.18 -0.59 25.98
N GLU A 5 8.22 -0.07 25.32
CA GLU A 5 8.12 1.11 24.45
C GLU A 5 7.75 0.75 23.02
N VAL A 6 8.21 -0.41 22.53
CA VAL A 6 7.75 -0.96 21.24
C VAL A 6 6.24 -1.18 21.29
N GLU A 7 5.69 -1.89 22.28
CA GLU A 7 4.24 -2.09 22.37
C GLU A 7 3.42 -0.81 22.58
N ARG A 8 4.00 0.22 23.21
CA ARG A 8 3.35 1.54 23.31
C ARG A 8 3.37 2.31 22.00
N PHE A 9 4.42 2.18 21.20
CA PHE A 9 4.48 2.73 19.85
C PHE A 9 3.41 2.07 18.96
N LEU A 10 3.25 0.74 19.05
CA LEU A 10 2.25 -0.03 18.29
C LEU A 10 0.78 0.32 18.65
N SER A 11 0.50 0.93 19.80
CA SER A 11 -0.89 1.28 20.17
C SER A 11 -1.48 2.49 19.44
N ASN A 12 -0.64 3.29 18.74
CA ASN A 12 -1.06 4.50 18.03
C ASN A 12 -1.15 4.34 16.50
N PHE A 13 -0.85 3.16 15.94
CA PHE A 13 -0.95 2.92 14.50
C PHE A 13 -2.25 2.20 14.16
N GLY A 14 -2.96 2.71 13.15
CA GLY A 14 -4.14 2.07 12.61
C GLY A 14 -3.79 0.71 11.99
N GLY A 15 -4.31 -0.37 12.58
CA GLY A 15 -4.36 -1.69 11.98
C GLY A 15 -3.01 -2.42 11.85
N PHE A 16 -2.57 -3.08 12.92
CA PHE A 16 -1.57 -4.14 12.82
C PHE A 16 -2.24 -5.45 12.39
N ARG A 17 -1.72 -6.09 11.34
CA ARG A 17 -2.02 -7.51 11.06
C ARG A 17 -0.73 -8.29 10.92
N ASN A 18 -0.61 -9.32 11.76
CA ASN A 18 0.43 -10.34 11.66
C ASN A 18 -0.06 -11.43 10.70
N PHE A 19 0.59 -11.57 9.55
CA PHE A 19 0.47 -12.76 8.73
C PHE A 19 1.63 -13.68 9.04
N ARG A 20 1.43 -14.99 8.87
CA ARG A 20 2.30 -16.05 9.40
C ARG A 20 3.81 -15.88 9.13
N ASN A 21 4.23 -14.99 8.23
CA ASN A 21 5.63 -14.67 7.94
C ASN A 21 5.97 -13.16 7.72
N PHE A 22 5.04 -12.21 7.78
CA PHE A 22 5.37 -10.78 7.54
C PHE A 22 4.46 -9.83 8.32
N THR A 23 5.00 -8.66 8.64
CA THR A 23 4.30 -7.61 9.38
C THR A 23 4.05 -6.42 8.47
N ILE A 24 2.79 -6.01 8.36
CA ILE A 24 2.40 -4.80 7.66
C ILE A 24 1.95 -3.78 8.69
N THR A 25 2.52 -2.60 8.60
CA THR A 25 2.11 -1.45 9.39
C THR A 25 1.68 -0.35 8.44
N VAL A 26 0.40 0.00 8.46
CA VAL A 26 -0.10 1.18 7.73
C VAL A 26 -0.15 2.34 8.70
N CYS A 27 0.59 3.39 8.39
CA CYS A 27 0.73 4.56 9.26
C CYS A 27 0.07 5.76 8.59
N ASN A 28 -1.12 6.15 9.04
CA ASN A 28 -1.64 7.48 8.70
C ASN A 28 -1.06 8.48 9.71
N LEU A 29 0.09 9.06 9.38
CA LEU A 29 0.75 10.04 10.25
C LEU A 29 0.11 11.43 10.08
N THR A 30 -0.93 11.73 10.85
CA THR A 30 -1.15 13.12 11.28
C THR A 30 -0.14 13.39 12.39
N SER A 31 1.01 13.97 12.06
CA SER A 31 2.09 14.18 13.01
C SER A 31 1.62 14.98 14.24
N PRO A 32 1.89 14.53 15.48
CA PRO A 32 1.86 15.41 16.63
C PRO A 32 2.99 16.43 16.46
N SER A 33 2.69 17.68 16.76
CA SER A 33 3.41 18.91 16.41
C SER A 33 4.80 19.11 17.04
N TRP A 34 5.67 18.09 17.09
CA TRP A 34 6.99 18.23 17.73
C TRP A 34 8.19 17.65 16.97
N ALA A 35 8.00 16.99 15.82
CA ALA A 35 9.12 16.62 14.94
C ALA A 35 9.53 17.83 14.06
N THR A 36 10.57 18.55 14.48
CA THR A 36 11.15 19.71 13.80
C THR A 36 12.01 19.32 12.59
N SER A 37 11.44 18.57 11.64
CA SER A 37 11.97 18.45 10.28
C SER A 37 10.78 18.41 9.30
N PRO A 38 10.64 19.40 8.40
CA PRO A 38 9.49 19.52 7.53
C PRO A 38 9.66 18.60 6.32
N SER A 39 9.41 17.31 6.47
CA SER A 39 8.81 16.58 5.34
C SER A 39 7.31 16.63 5.54
N SER A 40 6.69 17.58 4.86
CA SER A 40 5.23 17.75 4.79
C SER A 40 4.49 16.54 4.18
N MET A 41 5.18 15.43 3.94
CA MET A 41 4.68 14.25 3.23
C MET A 41 3.44 13.63 3.90
N GLY A 42 3.36 13.59 5.24
CA GLY A 42 2.19 13.02 5.93
C GLY A 42 0.85 13.74 5.65
N LYS A 43 0.88 14.99 5.17
CA LYS A 43 -0.34 15.76 4.82
C LYS A 43 -0.82 15.52 3.38
N TYR A 44 0.01 14.90 2.56
CA TYR A 44 -0.19 14.77 1.12
C TYR A 44 -0.04 13.34 0.60
N SER A 45 0.47 12.41 1.41
CA SER A 45 0.70 11.02 1.00
C SER A 45 0.18 9.99 2.01
N LEU A 46 -0.30 8.87 1.49
CA LEU A 46 -0.49 7.62 2.19
C LEU A 46 0.88 6.97 2.44
N GLN A 47 1.17 6.62 3.70
CA GLN A 47 2.42 5.98 4.09
C GLN A 47 2.16 4.54 4.55
N ILE A 48 2.82 3.60 3.88
CA ILE A 48 2.70 2.16 4.16
C ILE A 48 4.11 1.64 4.43
N ALA A 49 4.29 0.95 5.55
CA ALA A 49 5.52 0.25 5.90
C ALA A 49 5.31 -1.26 5.83
N ILE A 50 6.13 -1.94 5.03
CA ILE A 50 6.04 -3.38 4.81
C ILE A 50 7.37 -4.02 5.23
N ASP A 51 7.34 -4.89 6.23
CA ASP A 51 8.50 -5.71 6.58
C ASP A 51 8.51 -6.99 5.73
N VAL A 52 9.49 -7.10 4.85
CA VAL A 52 9.70 -8.24 3.94
C VAL A 52 10.78 -9.20 4.43
N SER A 53 11.18 -9.11 5.70
CA SER A 53 12.25 -9.93 6.28
C SER A 53 11.89 -11.39 6.49
N GLY A 54 10.59 -11.75 6.54
CA GLY A 54 10.20 -13.14 6.81
C GLY A 54 10.58 -13.61 8.20
N ASN A 55 10.49 -12.75 9.22
CA ASN A 55 11.09 -12.95 10.55
C ASN A 55 12.62 -13.13 10.48
N GLY A 56 13.29 -12.41 9.57
CA GLY A 56 14.72 -12.47 9.33
C GLY A 56 15.22 -13.72 8.59
N GLN A 57 14.31 -14.55 8.06
CA GLN A 57 14.67 -15.81 7.38
C GLN A 57 14.67 -15.71 5.85
N LEU A 58 14.13 -14.64 5.29
CA LEU A 58 14.16 -14.44 3.84
C LEU A 58 15.49 -13.84 3.39
N PRO A 59 16.07 -14.33 2.28
CA PRO A 59 17.25 -13.72 1.70
C PRO A 59 16.93 -12.30 1.25
N TRP A 60 17.72 -11.33 1.73
CA TRP A 60 17.56 -9.93 1.38
C TRP A 60 18.88 -9.29 0.92
N PRO A 61 18.88 -8.53 -0.19
CA PRO A 61 17.80 -8.38 -1.16
C PRO A 61 17.52 -9.70 -1.91
N PRO A 62 16.31 -9.89 -2.49
CA PRO A 62 15.93 -11.14 -3.14
C PRO A 62 16.88 -11.54 -4.27
N SER A 63 17.50 -10.56 -4.92
CA SER A 63 18.51 -10.73 -5.97
C SER A 63 19.79 -11.44 -5.53
N THR A 64 20.07 -11.52 -4.22
CA THR A 64 21.26 -12.23 -3.71
C THR A 64 21.11 -13.76 -3.79
N GLN A 65 19.87 -14.26 -3.76
CA GLN A 65 19.57 -15.68 -3.81
C GLN A 65 18.32 -15.93 -4.68
N PRO A 66 18.40 -15.70 -6.00
CA PRO A 66 17.25 -15.80 -6.91
C PRO A 66 16.67 -17.21 -7.02
N ASN A 67 17.42 -18.23 -6.57
CA ASN A 67 17.03 -19.63 -6.57
C ASN A 67 16.67 -20.16 -5.18
N ALA A 68 16.51 -19.30 -4.17
CA ALA A 68 16.10 -19.74 -2.85
C ALA A 68 14.73 -20.45 -2.90
N ASP A 69 14.56 -21.48 -2.06
CA ASP A 69 13.29 -22.19 -1.94
C ASP A 69 12.19 -21.31 -1.36
N THR A 70 12.56 -20.18 -0.74
CA THR A 70 11.61 -19.18 -0.24
C THR A 70 12.12 -17.77 -0.57
N LEU A 71 11.36 -17.00 -1.35
CA LEU A 71 11.67 -15.61 -1.71
C LEU A 71 10.42 -14.86 -2.21
N PHE A 72 10.44 -13.53 -2.16
CA PHE A 72 9.42 -12.69 -2.81
C PHE A 72 9.77 -12.43 -4.27
N TYR A 73 8.78 -12.56 -5.15
CA TYR A 73 8.88 -12.13 -6.54
C TYR A 73 8.44 -10.68 -6.70
N ASN A 74 7.26 -10.35 -6.18
CA ASN A 74 6.69 -9.01 -6.30
C ASN A 74 5.68 -8.75 -5.18
N ILE A 75 5.52 -7.47 -4.87
CA ILE A 75 4.44 -6.94 -4.03
C ILE A 75 3.87 -5.74 -4.78
N THR A 76 2.59 -5.80 -5.11
CA THR A 76 1.84 -4.69 -5.71
C THR A 76 0.73 -4.24 -4.77
N LEU A 77 0.39 -2.97 -4.86
CA LEU A 77 -0.51 -2.28 -3.95
C LEU A 77 -1.54 -1.49 -4.74
N PHE A 78 -2.80 -1.62 -4.34
CA PHE A 78 -3.93 -0.90 -4.92
C PHE A 78 -4.79 -0.31 -3.80
N LEU A 79 -5.47 0.79 -4.11
CA LEU A 79 -6.45 1.40 -3.24
C LEU A 79 -7.82 1.28 -3.91
N THR A 80 -8.67 0.40 -3.39
CA THR A 80 -9.95 0.05 -4.01
C THR A 80 -11.13 0.44 -3.12
N SER A 81 -12.21 0.94 -3.72
CA SER A 81 -13.49 1.17 -3.06
C SER A 81 -14.62 0.83 -4.02
N GLU A 82 -15.42 -0.18 -3.66
CA GLU A 82 -16.62 -0.53 -4.41
C GLU A 82 -17.69 0.56 -4.27
N SER A 83 -17.87 1.09 -3.04
CA SER A 83 -18.89 2.12 -2.78
C SER A 83 -18.65 3.41 -3.55
N GLN A 84 -17.38 3.76 -3.76
CA GLN A 84 -16.99 4.96 -4.49
C GLN A 84 -16.61 4.68 -5.95
N SER A 85 -16.72 3.43 -6.42
CA SER A 85 -16.30 3.00 -7.78
C SER A 85 -14.87 3.44 -8.15
N HIS A 86 -13.94 3.39 -7.21
CA HIS A 86 -12.55 3.80 -7.43
C HIS A 86 -11.57 2.65 -7.25
N ASN A 87 -10.57 2.56 -8.13
CA ASN A 87 -9.46 1.61 -8.05
C ASN A 87 -8.17 2.30 -8.49
N PHE A 88 -7.37 2.74 -7.52
CA PHE A 88 -6.10 3.43 -7.79
C PHE A 88 -4.91 2.50 -7.68
N THR A 89 -3.95 2.68 -8.59
CA THR A 89 -2.64 2.02 -8.48
C THR A 89 -1.73 2.77 -7.51
N ILE A 90 -1.38 2.10 -6.39
CA ILE A 90 -0.34 2.60 -5.46
C ILE A 90 1.04 2.20 -5.97
N SER A 91 1.22 0.92 -6.32
CA SER A 91 2.45 0.37 -6.91
C SER A 91 2.11 -0.88 -7.71
N ASN A 92 2.60 -0.97 -8.95
CA ASN A 92 2.34 -2.11 -9.85
C ASN A 92 3.58 -3.00 -10.09
N GLY A 93 4.67 -2.78 -9.37
CA GLY A 93 5.90 -3.56 -9.54
C GLY A 93 6.73 -3.17 -10.77
N THR A 94 6.43 -2.05 -11.42
CA THR A 94 7.24 -1.49 -12.50
C THR A 94 7.75 -0.10 -12.14
N GLU A 95 8.82 0.36 -12.79
CA GLU A 95 9.29 1.74 -12.61
C GLU A 95 8.38 2.69 -13.40
N PRO A 96 7.79 3.71 -12.76
CA PRO A 96 6.93 4.66 -13.46
C PRO A 96 7.73 5.41 -14.53
N SER A 97 7.17 5.51 -15.74
CA SER A 97 7.81 6.18 -16.88
C SER A 97 7.95 7.69 -16.70
N ASN A 98 7.24 8.27 -15.73
CA ASN A 98 7.29 9.66 -15.30
C ASN A 98 7.28 9.74 -13.76
N ASN A 99 7.93 10.76 -13.20
CA ASN A 99 8.25 10.91 -11.76
C ASN A 99 7.06 11.05 -10.78
N SER A 100 5.84 10.60 -11.08
CA SER A 100 4.70 10.84 -10.19
C SER A 100 3.51 9.89 -10.28
N SER A 101 3.45 8.96 -11.25
CA SER A 101 2.22 8.19 -11.46
C SER A 101 1.95 7.13 -10.40
N TYR A 102 2.95 6.50 -9.81
CA TYR A 102 2.76 5.53 -8.73
C TYR A 102 4.12 5.24 -8.11
N VAL A 103 4.14 4.53 -6.99
CA VAL A 103 5.40 4.12 -6.36
C VAL A 103 5.99 2.95 -7.15
N GLY A 104 7.28 3.03 -7.46
CA GLY A 104 8.04 1.98 -8.14
C GLY A 104 8.02 0.63 -7.39
N PRO A 105 8.78 -0.37 -7.87
CA PRO A 105 8.70 -1.73 -7.34
C PRO A 105 8.98 -1.78 -5.83
N VAL A 106 8.01 -2.28 -5.05
CA VAL A 106 8.06 -2.24 -3.57
C VAL A 106 9.32 -2.89 -3.00
N LEU A 107 9.77 -4.00 -3.60
CA LEU A 107 10.96 -4.73 -3.15
C LEU A 107 12.27 -3.97 -3.45
N GLU A 108 12.26 -3.01 -4.36
CA GLU A 108 13.42 -2.20 -4.73
C GLU A 108 13.52 -0.92 -3.90
N LEU A 109 12.45 -0.53 -3.19
CA LEU A 109 12.47 0.57 -2.24
C LEU A 109 13.48 0.27 -1.14
N GLU A 110 14.31 1.26 -0.79
CA GLU A 110 15.26 1.17 0.33
C GLU A 110 16.07 -0.15 0.32
N PRO A 111 16.95 -0.36 -0.67
CA PRO A 111 17.58 -1.67 -0.93
C PRO A 111 18.40 -2.20 0.26
N SER A 112 18.88 -1.32 1.14
CA SER A 112 19.61 -1.67 2.36
C SER A 112 18.73 -2.00 3.58
N SER A 113 17.40 -1.98 3.44
CA SER A 113 16.43 -2.21 4.51
C SER A 113 15.49 -3.36 4.16
N THR A 114 15.06 -4.15 5.16
CA THR A 114 13.95 -5.12 5.00
C THR A 114 12.59 -4.49 5.25
N VAL A 115 12.54 -3.27 5.78
CA VAL A 115 11.31 -2.48 5.86
C VAL A 115 11.25 -1.59 4.62
N LYS A 116 10.10 -1.62 3.94
CA LYS A 116 9.81 -0.86 2.73
C LYS A 116 8.83 0.25 3.04
N HIS A 117 9.27 1.50 2.92
CA HIS A 117 8.41 2.66 3.04
C HIS A 117 7.84 3.06 1.68
N VAL A 118 6.58 2.74 1.45
CA VAL A 118 5.78 3.19 0.31
C VAL A 118 5.16 4.53 0.68
N ASN A 119 5.55 5.59 -0.03
CA ASN A 119 5.00 6.93 0.13
C ASN A 119 4.23 7.29 -1.15
N TRP A 120 2.91 7.09 -1.12
CA TRP A 120 2.05 7.34 -2.27
C TRP A 120 1.25 8.61 -2.10
N VAL A 121 1.38 9.55 -3.05
CA VAL A 121 0.73 10.86 -2.97
C VAL A 121 -0.77 10.69 -3.22
N TRP A 122 -1.61 11.28 -2.35
CA TRP A 122 -3.05 11.27 -2.52
C TRP A 122 -3.45 11.99 -3.82
N PRO A 123 -4.33 11.41 -4.64
CA PRO A 123 -4.77 12.01 -5.89
C PRO A 123 -5.76 13.16 -5.66
N GLU A 124 -5.98 13.99 -6.69
CA GLU A 124 -6.74 15.24 -6.55
C GLU A 124 -8.18 15.02 -6.05
N CYS A 125 -8.88 13.96 -6.48
CA CYS A 125 -10.26 13.71 -6.04
C CYS A 125 -10.39 13.29 -4.57
N LEU A 126 -9.29 12.89 -3.92
CA LEU A 126 -9.25 12.57 -2.48
C LEU A 126 -8.86 13.77 -1.60
N VAL A 127 -8.58 14.94 -2.19
CA VAL A 127 -8.30 16.19 -1.46
C VAL A 127 -9.58 16.71 -0.79
N GLY A 128 -9.46 17.17 0.46
CA GLY A 128 -10.58 17.71 1.23
C GLY A 128 -10.56 17.28 2.70
N ASP A 129 -11.58 17.72 3.44
CA ASP A 129 -11.72 17.51 4.89
C ASP A 129 -12.96 16.65 5.23
N GLY A 130 -12.89 15.88 6.33
CA GLY A 130 -14.06 15.21 6.95
C GLY A 130 -14.44 13.85 6.34
N ASP A 131 -15.69 13.42 6.49
CA ASP A 131 -16.28 12.33 5.70
C ASP A 131 -17.09 13.04 4.63
N GLY A 132 -16.59 13.08 3.39
CA GLY A 132 -17.07 14.05 2.41
C GLY A 132 -18.58 13.98 2.14
N ASP A 133 -19.16 15.12 1.77
CA ASP A 133 -20.54 15.19 1.26
C ASP A 133 -20.73 14.23 0.07
N GLY A 134 -21.97 13.90 -0.29
CA GLY A 134 -22.34 12.79 -1.19
C GLY A 134 -21.67 12.69 -2.58
N ASP A 135 -20.89 13.69 -3.00
CA ASP A 135 -20.09 13.68 -4.23
C ASP A 135 -18.56 13.56 -3.97
N SER A 136 -18.14 13.28 -2.74
CA SER A 136 -16.72 13.10 -2.40
C SER A 136 -16.27 11.67 -2.68
N ALA A 137 -15.13 11.52 -3.35
CA ALA A 137 -14.45 10.24 -3.49
C ALA A 137 -13.97 9.65 -2.15
N ARG A 138 -14.11 10.35 -1.03
CA ARG A 138 -13.57 9.96 0.28
C ARG A 138 -14.51 8.98 1.00
N GLY A 139 -13.99 8.18 1.93
CA GLY A 139 -14.78 7.18 2.66
C GLY A 139 -14.06 5.85 2.84
N ALA A 140 -14.81 4.75 2.76
CA ALA A 140 -14.29 3.41 2.98
C ALA A 140 -13.50 2.91 1.76
N TYR A 141 -12.29 2.45 2.01
CA TYR A 141 -11.37 1.89 1.02
C TYR A 141 -10.69 0.64 1.57
N ASN A 142 -10.19 -0.21 0.68
CA ASN A 142 -9.27 -1.28 0.99
C ASN A 142 -7.91 -0.96 0.37
N ILE A 143 -6.84 -1.09 1.17
CA ILE A 143 -5.51 -1.25 0.62
C ILE A 143 -5.38 -2.73 0.26
N SER A 144 -5.45 -3.03 -1.03
CA SER A 144 -5.28 -4.38 -1.53
C SER A 144 -3.81 -4.62 -1.86
N MET A 145 -3.24 -5.65 -1.23
CA MET A 145 -1.87 -6.04 -1.43
C MET A 145 -1.83 -7.41 -2.11
N HIS A 146 -1.26 -7.42 -3.30
CA HIS A 146 -1.08 -8.62 -4.09
C HIS A 146 0.38 -9.04 -3.99
N GLN A 147 0.62 -10.29 -3.59
CA GLN A 147 1.94 -10.81 -3.35
C GLN A 147 2.14 -12.06 -4.20
N SER A 148 3.26 -12.11 -4.92
CA SER A 148 3.76 -13.34 -5.52
C SER A 148 5.06 -13.73 -4.81
N PHE A 149 5.15 -14.98 -4.38
CA PHE A 149 6.31 -15.48 -3.65
C PHE A 149 6.47 -16.98 -3.83
N ARG A 150 7.68 -17.47 -3.60
CA ARG A 150 7.97 -18.89 -3.46
C ARG A 150 8.03 -19.25 -1.99
N TRP A 151 7.50 -20.41 -1.63
CA TRP A 151 7.62 -21.01 -0.32
C TRP A 151 7.92 -22.50 -0.44
N ASN A 152 9.05 -22.93 0.11
CA ASN A 152 9.53 -24.31 0.05
C ASN A 152 9.48 -24.93 -1.36
N GLY A 153 9.96 -24.18 -2.36
CA GLY A 153 10.01 -24.62 -3.76
C GLY A 153 8.68 -24.49 -4.53
N THR A 154 7.60 -24.06 -3.88
CA THR A 154 6.28 -23.90 -4.51
C THR A 154 5.92 -22.42 -4.65
N ASP A 155 5.43 -22.02 -5.82
CA ASP A 155 5.06 -20.64 -6.10
C ASP A 155 3.60 -20.37 -5.68
N TYR A 156 3.38 -19.24 -5.03
CA TYR A 156 2.08 -18.81 -4.48
C TYR A 156 1.75 -17.39 -4.92
N TYR A 157 0.45 -17.12 -5.00
CA TYR A 157 -0.11 -15.80 -5.18
C TYR A 157 -1.19 -15.56 -4.12
N THR A 158 -1.13 -14.43 -3.44
CA THR A 158 -2.11 -14.06 -2.42
C THR A 158 -2.55 -12.62 -2.58
N VAL A 159 -3.82 -12.37 -2.30
CA VAL A 159 -4.39 -11.03 -2.19
C VAL A 159 -4.87 -10.84 -0.75
N PHE A 160 -4.55 -9.70 -0.16
CA PHE A 160 -5.03 -9.32 1.15
C PHE A 160 -5.51 -7.88 1.15
N ASP A 161 -6.69 -7.67 1.75
CA ASP A 161 -7.31 -6.35 1.87
C ASP A 161 -7.25 -5.82 3.30
N LEU A 162 -6.63 -4.64 3.46
CA LEU A 162 -6.69 -3.88 4.69
C LEU A 162 -7.78 -2.79 4.57
N PRO A 163 -8.90 -2.91 5.29
CA PRO A 163 -9.91 -1.86 5.32
C PRO A 163 -9.36 -0.62 6.01
N ILE A 164 -9.51 0.53 5.36
CA ILE A 164 -9.19 1.87 5.85
C ILE A 164 -10.38 2.81 5.62
N SER A 165 -10.37 3.94 6.31
CA SER A 165 -11.31 5.03 6.06
C SER A 165 -10.53 6.32 5.79
N VAL A 166 -10.78 6.93 4.63
CA VAL A 166 -10.15 8.18 4.21
C VAL A 166 -11.00 9.34 4.72
N THR A 167 -10.75 9.75 5.96
CA THR A 167 -11.56 10.76 6.69
C THR A 167 -10.75 11.98 7.14
N ASN A 168 -9.42 11.84 7.21
CA ASN A 168 -8.51 12.92 7.58
C ASN A 168 -8.44 14.00 6.50
N SER A 169 -8.15 15.24 6.92
CA SER A 169 -7.86 16.36 6.02
C SER A 169 -6.68 16.04 5.09
N ILE A 170 -6.93 16.07 3.78
CA ILE A 170 -5.89 15.94 2.75
C ILE A 170 -5.76 17.30 2.06
N SER A 171 -4.59 17.91 2.19
CA SER A 171 -4.33 19.23 1.61
C SER A 171 -3.96 19.13 0.14
N LYS A 172 -4.20 20.20 -0.65
CA LYS A 172 -3.74 20.25 -2.05
C LYS A 172 -2.22 20.44 -2.13
N SER A 173 -1.54 19.73 -3.05
CA SER A 173 -0.12 19.94 -3.36
C SER A 173 0.17 19.85 -4.87
N SER A 174 1.29 20.44 -5.31
CA SER A 174 1.67 20.54 -6.72
C SER A 174 2.18 19.24 -7.37
N GLY A 175 2.18 18.13 -6.64
CA GLY A 175 2.63 16.81 -7.12
C GLY A 175 1.51 15.77 -7.18
N GLN A 176 0.26 16.18 -6.93
CA GLN A 176 -0.90 15.30 -7.04
C GLN A 176 -1.27 15.12 -8.51
N LEU A 177 -1.81 13.95 -8.82
CA LEU A 177 -2.30 13.63 -10.14
C LEU A 177 -3.82 13.59 -10.17
N GLU A 178 -4.35 13.80 -11.36
CA GLU A 178 -5.77 13.61 -11.63
C GLU A 178 -6.13 12.14 -11.43
N CYS A 179 -7.29 11.88 -10.82
CA CYS A 179 -7.70 10.52 -10.46
C CYS A 179 -7.76 9.58 -11.68
N ALA A 180 -8.24 10.07 -12.82
CA ALA A 180 -8.30 9.31 -14.07
C ALA A 180 -6.93 8.84 -14.59
N GLN A 181 -5.81 9.43 -14.14
CA GLN A 181 -4.46 9.00 -14.51
C GLN A 181 -3.96 7.81 -13.68
N LEU A 182 -4.60 7.58 -12.53
CA LEU A 182 -4.24 6.56 -11.53
C LEU A 182 -5.23 5.42 -11.47
N GLU A 183 -6.43 5.67 -11.99
CA GLU A 183 -7.51 4.70 -12.02
C GLU A 183 -7.22 3.58 -12.99
N ASN A 184 -7.36 2.37 -12.48
CA ASN A 184 -7.61 1.22 -13.30
C ASN A 184 -9.10 1.22 -13.66
N GLN A 185 -9.39 1.00 -14.95
CA GLN A 185 -10.76 0.83 -15.39
C GLN A 185 -11.38 -0.36 -14.65
N LEU A 186 -12.41 -0.10 -13.84
CA LEU A 186 -13.20 -1.15 -13.22
C LEU A 186 -13.96 -1.89 -14.32
N LEU A 187 -13.93 -3.22 -14.26
CA LEU A 187 -14.82 -4.04 -15.07
C LEU A 187 -16.25 -3.77 -14.61
N SER A 188 -17.18 -3.72 -15.56
CA SER A 188 -18.59 -3.67 -15.19
C SER A 188 -19.02 -4.99 -14.56
N ALA A 189 -20.04 -4.96 -13.70
CA ALA A 189 -20.60 -6.17 -13.08
C ALA A 189 -20.99 -7.25 -14.11
N THR A 190 -21.38 -6.83 -15.32
CA THR A 190 -21.65 -7.74 -16.44
C THR A 190 -20.38 -8.45 -16.91
N GLU A 191 -19.29 -7.72 -17.11
CA GLU A 191 -17.99 -8.28 -17.54
C GLU A 191 -17.39 -9.21 -16.48
N GLU A 192 -17.54 -8.89 -15.19
CA GLU A 192 -17.12 -9.78 -14.09
C GLU A 192 -17.91 -11.10 -14.07
N SER A 193 -19.22 -11.03 -14.34
CA SER A 193 -20.07 -12.22 -14.40
C SER A 193 -19.71 -13.14 -15.58
N GLU A 194 -19.39 -12.55 -16.75
CA GLU A 194 -18.96 -13.31 -17.93
C GLU A 194 -17.56 -13.92 -17.75
N SER A 195 -16.67 -13.24 -17.02
CA SER A 195 -15.33 -13.76 -16.71
C SER A 195 -15.35 -14.96 -15.74
N SER A 196 -16.35 -15.03 -14.87
CA SER A 196 -16.45 -16.09 -13.85
C SER A 196 -17.02 -17.40 -14.41
N ASP A 197 -17.71 -17.33 -15.55
CA ASP A 197 -18.40 -18.46 -16.20
C ASP A 197 -17.48 -19.34 -17.08
N THR A 198 -16.18 -19.05 -17.16
CA THR A 198 -15.23 -19.78 -18.02
C THR A 198 -14.03 -20.38 -17.27
N LEU A 199 -14.22 -20.78 -16.01
CA LEU A 199 -13.27 -21.68 -15.35
C LEU A 199 -13.62 -23.14 -15.69
N PRO A 200 -12.67 -23.95 -16.21
CA PRO A 200 -12.87 -25.37 -16.50
C PRO A 200 -13.07 -26.24 -15.25
#